data_AF-A0A962PTT6-F1
#
_entry.id   AF-A0A962PTT6-F1
#
_cell.length_a   1.000
_cell.length_b   1.000
_cell.length_c   1.000
_cell.angle_alpha   90.00
_cell.angle_beta   90.00
_cell.angle_gamma   90.00
#
_symmetry.space_group_name_H-M   'P 1'
#
loop_
_entity.id
_entity.type
_entity.pdbx_description
1 polymer ?
#
loop_
_entity_poly.entity_id
_entity_poly.type
_entity_poly.pdbx_seq_one_letter_code
_entity_poly.pdbx_strand_id
1 'polypeptide(L)'
;MQPPLLKTLYAEHRHIASVMQLFSEQLKAIESGEWIDTHVVYEIMDYMVTWPDRFHHPREDLIYGRVAELDQGAADNVDSLQRDHDFMAKSGRQVLRNIQLWRDGEIDPSVLVKSGRGYVDHMYEHMNSEEKLVFPQIEGMLSAEDWLELAQDDQLRPVADPVFGQRVQREFRNMARKLRSNVRRGVERGTLVEWLSVEAFMESLDVVSQAYESARNTAGEHARLAWDEGVELVRESAVTAPWHLAANNARLGLRLIQEVAEISRDALGDISRVNRERKARIRLMDS
;
A
#
# COMPACT_ATOMS: atom_id res chain seq x y z
N MET A 1 20.37 5.13 -2.43
CA MET A 1 19.18 4.29 -2.20
C MET A 1 18.32 5.09 -1.25
N GLN A 2 17.07 5.36 -1.60
CA GLN A 2 16.23 6.25 -0.81
C GLN A 2 15.98 5.68 0.60
N PRO A 3 16.08 6.48 1.67
CA PRO A 3 15.79 6.04 3.04
C PRO A 3 14.37 5.48 3.19
N PRO A 4 14.17 4.42 4.02
CA PRO A 4 12.85 3.81 4.21
C PRO A 4 11.75 4.79 4.62
N LEU A 5 12.05 5.76 5.50
CA LEU A 5 11.06 6.74 5.96
C LEU A 5 10.61 7.71 4.87
N LEU A 6 11.53 8.23 4.05
CA LEU A 6 11.16 9.04 2.89
C LEU A 6 10.31 8.22 1.91
N LYS A 7 10.69 6.97 1.64
CA LYS A 7 9.88 6.07 0.80
C LYS A 7 8.46 5.92 1.34
N THR A 8 8.28 5.86 2.66
CA THR A 8 6.96 5.84 3.31
C THR A 8 6.21 7.16 3.08
N LEU A 9 6.82 8.33 3.31
CA LEU A 9 6.17 9.63 3.08
C LEU A 9 5.71 9.80 1.62
N TYR A 10 6.55 9.44 0.64
CA TYR A 10 6.13 9.45 -0.76
C TYR A 10 4.97 8.49 -1.05
N ALA A 11 4.87 7.35 -0.35
CA ALA A 11 3.72 6.45 -0.49
C ALA A 11 2.45 7.07 0.12
N GLU A 12 2.59 7.79 1.23
CA GLU A 12 1.50 8.53 1.87
C GLU A 12 1.00 9.68 1.00
N HIS A 13 1.89 10.45 0.37
CA HIS A 13 1.51 11.49 -0.60
C HIS A 13 0.73 10.94 -1.79
N ARG A 14 1.14 9.79 -2.34
CA ARG A 14 0.38 9.12 -3.42
C ARG A 14 -1.02 8.71 -2.96
N HIS A 15 -1.15 8.28 -1.71
CA HIS A 15 -2.43 7.95 -1.12
C HIS A 15 -3.30 9.21 -0.91
N ILE A 16 -2.76 10.27 -0.32
CA ILE A 16 -3.44 11.58 -0.17
C ILE A 16 -3.90 12.10 -1.54
N ALA A 17 -3.03 12.06 -2.55
CA ALA A 17 -3.37 12.45 -3.91
C ALA A 17 -4.54 11.64 -4.50
N SER A 18 -4.62 10.35 -4.20
CA SER A 18 -5.73 9.50 -4.65
C SER A 18 -7.06 9.89 -3.98
N VAL A 19 -7.02 10.25 -2.69
CA VAL A 19 -8.18 10.78 -1.95
C VAL A 19 -8.60 12.16 -2.48
N MET A 20 -7.64 13.05 -2.77
CA MET A 20 -7.88 14.38 -3.37
C MET A 20 -8.46 14.30 -4.78
N GLN A 21 -8.03 13.34 -5.58
CA GLN A 21 -8.62 13.08 -6.89
C GLN A 21 -10.09 12.64 -6.75
N LEU A 22 -10.38 11.71 -5.84
CA LEU A 22 -11.75 11.31 -5.54
C LEU A 22 -12.60 12.51 -5.07
N PHE A 23 -12.05 13.37 -4.20
CA PHE A 23 -12.75 14.56 -3.73
C PHE A 23 -13.08 15.50 -4.90
N SER A 24 -12.10 15.77 -5.76
CA SER A 24 -12.24 16.62 -6.93
C SER A 24 -13.33 16.13 -7.89
N GLU A 25 -13.45 14.82 -8.08
CA GLU A 25 -14.56 14.23 -8.84
C GLU A 25 -15.92 14.44 -8.17
N GLN A 26 -16.00 14.33 -6.85
CA GLN A 26 -17.24 14.65 -6.12
C GLN A 26 -17.60 16.13 -6.26
N LEU A 27 -16.64 17.04 -6.12
CA LEU A 27 -16.86 18.49 -6.30
C LEU A 27 -17.35 18.82 -7.71
N LYS A 28 -16.78 18.17 -8.74
CA LYS A 28 -17.22 18.32 -10.13
C LYS A 28 -18.67 17.84 -10.33
N ALA A 29 -19.03 16.70 -9.74
CA ALA A 29 -20.39 16.18 -9.79
C ALA A 29 -21.41 17.07 -9.06
N ILE A 30 -21.00 17.68 -7.93
CA ILE A 30 -21.83 18.68 -7.23
C ILE A 30 -22.05 19.91 -8.12
N GLU A 31 -20.99 20.41 -8.75
CA GLU A 31 -21.07 21.58 -9.65
C GLU A 31 -21.96 21.31 -10.88
N SER A 32 -21.96 20.09 -11.42
CA SER A 32 -22.82 19.69 -12.54
C SER A 32 -24.27 19.36 -12.14
N GLY A 33 -24.60 19.41 -10.85
CA GLY A 33 -25.92 19.06 -10.33
C GLY A 33 -26.24 17.56 -10.43
N GLU A 34 -25.21 16.72 -10.49
CA GLU A 34 -25.38 15.26 -10.50
C GLU A 34 -25.82 14.74 -9.12
N TRP A 35 -26.56 13.64 -9.14
CA TRP A 35 -26.92 12.92 -7.92
C TRP A 35 -25.68 12.22 -7.35
N ILE A 36 -25.25 12.66 -6.17
CA ILE A 36 -24.12 12.08 -5.46
C ILE A 36 -24.50 11.60 -4.06
N ASP A 37 -23.72 10.65 -3.54
CA ASP A 37 -23.81 10.25 -2.14
C ASP A 37 -23.05 11.28 -1.30
N THR A 38 -23.80 12.19 -0.66
CA THR A 38 -23.24 13.27 0.16
C THR A 38 -22.48 12.75 1.39
N HIS A 39 -22.74 11.50 1.81
CA HIS A 39 -22.01 10.88 2.90
C HIS A 39 -20.58 10.52 2.49
N VAL A 40 -20.35 10.12 1.24
CA VAL A 40 -19.01 9.88 0.71
C VAL A 40 -18.18 11.16 0.72
N VAL A 41 -18.76 12.31 0.36
CA VAL A 41 -18.09 13.62 0.42
C VAL A 41 -17.66 13.96 1.84
N TYR A 42 -18.55 13.70 2.82
CA TYR A 42 -18.25 13.86 4.23
C TYR A 42 -17.11 12.94 4.67
N GLU A 43 -17.18 11.63 4.39
CA GLU A 43 -16.15 10.66 4.77
C GLU A 43 -14.77 11.02 4.19
N ILE A 44 -14.72 11.54 2.95
CA ILE A 44 -13.48 12.00 2.33
C ILE A 44 -12.83 13.12 3.16
N MET A 45 -13.59 14.16 3.48
CA MET A 45 -13.02 15.28 4.21
C MET A 45 -12.80 14.98 5.69
N ASP A 46 -13.64 14.16 6.30
CA ASP A 46 -13.46 13.67 7.68
C ASP A 46 -12.17 12.85 7.81
N TYR A 47 -11.88 12.02 6.82
CA TYR A 47 -10.61 11.31 6.70
C TYR A 47 -9.44 12.29 6.59
N MET A 48 -9.55 13.30 5.73
CA MET A 48 -8.47 14.25 5.45
C MET A 48 -8.18 15.25 6.59
N VAL A 49 -9.13 15.51 7.48
CA VAL A 49 -8.88 16.30 8.71
C VAL A 49 -8.39 15.47 9.89
N THR A 50 -8.36 14.14 9.76
CA THR A 50 -8.05 13.23 10.88
C THR A 50 -6.78 12.42 10.62
N TRP A 51 -6.65 11.82 9.44
CA TRP A 51 -5.57 10.89 9.14
C TRP A 51 -4.21 11.59 8.96
N PRO A 52 -4.08 12.69 8.19
CA PRO A 52 -2.79 13.36 8.04
C PRO A 52 -2.20 13.81 9.38
N ASP A 53 -3.01 14.50 10.21
CA ASP A 53 -2.61 14.98 11.54
C ASP A 53 -2.25 13.86 12.52
N ARG A 54 -2.75 12.63 12.32
CA ARG A 54 -2.50 11.51 13.23
C ARG A 54 -1.31 10.64 12.81
N PHE A 55 -0.98 10.60 11.52
CA PHE A 55 -0.03 9.63 10.98
C PHE A 55 1.03 10.25 10.07
N HIS A 56 0.63 11.15 9.19
CA HIS A 56 1.52 11.73 8.18
C HIS A 56 2.35 12.88 8.76
N HIS A 57 1.70 13.96 9.21
CA HIS A 57 2.40 15.12 9.77
C HIS A 57 3.29 14.75 10.98
N PRO A 58 2.87 13.87 11.92
CA PRO A 58 3.77 13.46 13.00
C PRO A 58 5.04 12.75 12.53
N ARG A 59 5.02 12.05 11.38
CA ARG A 59 6.23 11.44 10.79
C ARG A 59 7.13 12.50 10.18
N GLU A 60 6.56 13.51 9.55
CA GLU A 60 7.29 14.65 9.01
C GLU A 60 7.94 15.46 10.14
N ASP A 61 7.19 15.75 11.19
CA ASP A 61 7.65 16.46 12.38
C ASP A 61 8.84 15.75 13.04
N LEU A 62 8.87 14.41 13.06
CA LEU A 62 10.03 13.64 13.55
C LEU A 62 11.28 13.92 12.71
N ILE A 63 11.15 13.89 11.38
CA ILE A 63 12.27 14.14 10.47
C ILE A 63 12.72 15.60 10.55
N TYR A 64 11.77 16.54 10.54
CA TYR A 64 12.03 17.97 10.63
C TYR A 64 12.67 18.36 11.96
N GLY A 65 12.24 17.74 13.07
CA GLY A 65 12.85 17.90 14.38
C GLY A 65 14.34 17.51 14.35
N ARG A 66 14.68 16.36 13.77
CA ARG A 66 16.07 15.93 13.64
C ARG A 66 16.91 16.87 12.77
N VAL A 67 16.34 17.38 11.68
CA VAL A 67 17.01 18.35 10.82
C VAL A 67 17.29 19.67 11.56
N ALA A 68 16.34 20.16 12.35
CA ALA A 68 16.50 21.38 13.14
C ALA A 68 17.57 21.24 14.25
N GLU A 69 17.79 20.03 14.78
CA GLU A 69 18.89 19.74 15.72
C GLU A 69 20.27 19.86 15.06
N LEU A 70 20.38 19.49 13.77
CA LEU A 70 21.64 19.47 13.02
C LEU A 70 21.98 20.81 12.37
N ASP A 71 20.97 21.55 11.90
CA ASP A 71 21.14 22.85 11.25
C ASP A 71 20.12 23.87 11.79
N GLN A 72 20.60 24.81 12.62
CA GLN A 72 19.78 25.91 13.13
C GLN A 72 19.24 26.82 12.02
N GLY A 73 19.89 26.86 10.84
CA GLY A 73 19.40 27.57 9.66
C GLY A 73 18.18 26.91 9.01
N ALA A 74 17.94 25.62 9.29
CA ALA A 74 16.77 24.90 8.80
C ALA A 74 15.50 25.19 9.63
N ALA A 75 15.64 25.79 10.83
CA ALA A 75 14.52 26.09 11.72
C ALA A 75 13.46 27.00 11.05
N ASP A 76 13.88 27.99 10.26
CA ASP A 76 12.96 28.89 9.55
C ASP A 76 12.08 28.14 8.52
N ASN A 77 12.62 27.09 7.89
CA ASN A 77 11.87 26.25 6.96
C ASN A 77 10.87 25.35 7.69
N VAL A 78 11.28 24.76 8.84
CA VAL A 78 10.40 23.95 9.70
C VAL A 78 9.23 24.77 10.22
N ASP A 79 9.49 25.98 10.71
CA ASP A 79 8.43 26.91 11.15
C ASP A 79 7.47 27.29 10.02
N SER A 80 7.98 27.39 8.79
CA SER A 80 7.13 27.66 7.62
C SER A 80 6.21 26.48 7.30
N LEU A 81 6.72 25.24 7.36
CA LEU A 81 5.94 24.03 7.12
C LEU A 81 4.88 23.83 8.21
N GLN A 82 5.22 24.05 9.47
CA GLN A 82 4.25 23.96 10.57
C GLN A 82 3.09 24.95 10.40
N ARG A 83 3.38 26.19 9.95
CA ARG A 83 2.34 27.18 9.64
C ARG A 83 1.43 26.72 8.50
N ASP A 84 1.99 26.02 7.52
CA ASP A 84 1.25 25.45 6.40
C ASP A 84 0.32 24.32 6.88
N HIS A 85 0.82 23.38 7.70
CA HIS A 85 0.01 22.34 8.35
C HIS A 85 -1.17 22.93 9.15
N ASP A 86 -0.90 23.96 9.96
CA ASP A 86 -1.93 24.67 10.73
C ASP A 86 -3.01 25.30 9.85
N PHE A 87 -2.60 25.89 8.72
CA PHE A 87 -3.51 26.46 7.75
C PHE A 87 -4.34 25.36 7.06
N MET A 88 -3.71 24.27 6.62
CA MET A 88 -4.39 23.11 6.03
C MET A 88 -5.42 22.52 6.97
N ALA A 89 -5.08 22.33 8.25
CA ALA A 89 -5.99 21.79 9.24
C ALA A 89 -7.21 22.71 9.46
N LYS A 90 -7.00 24.04 9.49
CA LYS A 90 -8.10 25.02 9.58
C LYS A 90 -8.97 25.00 8.32
N SER A 91 -8.35 24.98 7.14
CA SER A 91 -9.02 24.95 5.84
C SER A 91 -9.86 23.68 5.68
N GLY A 92 -9.30 22.51 6.01
CA GLY A 92 -10.00 21.23 5.96
C GLY A 92 -11.22 21.19 6.89
N ARG A 93 -11.10 21.70 8.13
CA ARG A 93 -12.26 21.82 9.05
C ARG A 93 -13.33 22.77 8.51
N GLN A 94 -12.95 23.84 7.82
CA GLN A 94 -13.91 24.75 7.18
C GLN A 94 -14.64 24.06 6.02
N VAL A 95 -13.94 23.28 5.20
CA VAL A 95 -14.57 22.50 4.12
C VAL A 95 -15.52 21.45 4.69
N LEU A 96 -15.12 20.73 5.75
CA LEU A 96 -15.98 19.75 6.42
C LEU A 96 -17.27 20.39 6.97
N ARG A 97 -17.16 21.58 7.57
CA ARG A 97 -18.33 22.37 7.98
C ARG A 97 -19.20 22.77 6.80
N ASN A 98 -18.61 23.22 5.69
CA ASN A 98 -19.35 23.57 4.49
C ASN A 98 -20.11 22.36 3.92
N ILE A 99 -19.53 21.15 3.98
CA ILE A 99 -20.23 19.91 3.59
C ILE A 99 -21.47 19.69 4.47
N GLN A 100 -21.37 19.89 5.78
CA GLN A 100 -22.52 19.75 6.68
C GLN A 100 -23.62 20.77 6.35
N LEU A 101 -23.26 22.05 6.28
CA LEU A 101 -24.21 23.13 5.95
C LEU A 101 -24.87 22.92 4.58
N TRP A 102 -24.12 22.44 3.59
CA TRP A 102 -24.66 22.12 2.27
C TRP A 102 -25.65 20.96 2.31
N ARG A 103 -25.36 19.91 3.10
CA ARG A 103 -26.28 18.77 3.29
C ARG A 103 -27.59 19.18 3.98
N ASP A 104 -27.52 20.19 4.84
CA ASP A 104 -28.68 20.77 5.53
C ASP A 104 -29.43 21.81 4.67
N GLY A 105 -28.92 22.12 3.47
CA GLY A 105 -29.51 23.07 2.53
C GLY A 105 -29.29 24.54 2.92
N GLU A 106 -28.36 24.82 3.83
CA GLU A 106 -28.10 26.16 4.35
C GLU A 106 -27.18 27.00 3.46
N ILE A 107 -26.38 26.36 2.61
CA ILE A 107 -25.48 27.04 1.67
C ILE A 107 -25.63 26.52 0.25
N ASP A 108 -25.34 27.39 -0.72
CA ASP A 108 -25.29 27.03 -2.12
C ASP A 108 -24.10 26.08 -2.42
N PRO A 109 -24.27 25.07 -3.29
CA PRO A 109 -23.20 24.16 -3.69
C PRO A 109 -21.92 24.87 -4.18
N SER A 110 -22.01 26.05 -4.80
CA SER A 110 -20.84 26.82 -5.26
C SER A 110 -19.91 27.23 -4.12
N VAL A 111 -20.43 27.45 -2.90
CA VAL A 111 -19.62 27.77 -1.71
C VAL A 111 -18.77 26.56 -1.33
N LEU A 112 -19.40 25.38 -1.28
CA LEU A 112 -18.70 24.12 -1.03
C LEU A 112 -17.65 23.85 -2.12
N VAL A 113 -18.04 23.92 -3.40
CA VAL A 113 -17.14 23.67 -4.54
C VAL A 113 -15.92 24.58 -4.52
N LYS A 114 -16.13 25.89 -4.30
CA LYS A 114 -15.02 26.86 -4.22
C LYS A 114 -14.07 26.54 -3.07
N SER A 115 -14.60 26.30 -1.86
CA SER A 115 -13.77 26.00 -0.70
C SER A 115 -13.04 24.66 -0.82
N GLY A 116 -13.70 23.64 -1.37
CA GLY A 116 -13.11 22.31 -1.59
C GLY A 116 -12.00 22.33 -2.64
N ARG A 117 -12.18 23.07 -3.75
CA ARG A 117 -11.12 23.25 -4.75
C ARG A 117 -9.89 23.95 -4.17
N GLY A 118 -10.11 25.03 -3.41
CA GLY A 118 -9.00 25.72 -2.74
C GLY A 118 -8.22 24.82 -1.77
N TYR A 119 -8.90 23.92 -1.06
CA TYR A 119 -8.24 22.92 -0.21
C TYR A 119 -7.43 21.91 -1.02
N VAL A 120 -7.99 21.38 -2.12
CA VAL A 120 -7.30 20.44 -3.01
C VAL A 120 -6.05 21.07 -3.62
N ASP A 121 -6.16 22.27 -4.18
CA ASP A 121 -5.06 22.97 -4.83
C ASP A 121 -3.90 23.18 -3.84
N HIS A 122 -4.23 23.63 -2.63
CA HIS A 122 -3.24 23.88 -1.60
C HIS A 122 -2.59 22.59 -1.06
N MET A 123 -3.35 21.48 -0.93
CA MET A 123 -2.78 20.17 -0.57
C MET A 123 -1.77 19.68 -1.62
N TYR A 124 -2.04 19.89 -2.90
CA TYR A 124 -1.07 19.57 -3.96
C TYR A 124 0.14 20.51 -3.93
N GLU A 125 -0.05 21.81 -3.70
CA GLU A 125 1.06 22.77 -3.57
C GLU A 125 1.99 22.37 -2.42
N HIS A 126 1.42 22.02 -1.27
CA HIS A 126 2.12 21.54 -0.09
C HIS A 126 2.99 20.32 -0.39
N MET A 127 2.39 19.20 -0.82
CA MET A 127 3.13 17.97 -1.15
C MET A 127 4.20 18.20 -2.24
N ASN A 128 3.90 19.04 -3.25
CA ASN A 128 4.87 19.38 -4.30
C ASN A 128 6.07 20.15 -3.75
N SER A 129 5.84 21.07 -2.80
CA SER A 129 6.91 21.83 -2.16
C SER A 129 7.84 20.89 -1.39
N GLU A 130 7.25 19.98 -0.61
CA GLU A 130 8.03 19.02 0.17
C GLU A 130 8.84 18.08 -0.72
N GLU A 131 8.20 17.45 -1.70
CA GLU A 131 8.87 16.47 -2.56
C GLU A 131 9.97 17.06 -3.44
N LYS A 132 9.83 18.32 -3.88
CA LYS A 132 10.76 18.96 -4.81
C LYS A 132 11.85 19.78 -4.12
N LEU A 133 11.55 20.33 -2.94
CA LEU A 133 12.43 21.28 -2.26
C LEU A 133 12.94 20.72 -0.93
N VAL A 134 12.05 20.19 -0.10
CA VAL A 134 12.36 19.82 1.29
C VAL A 134 13.02 18.45 1.37
N PHE A 135 12.38 17.39 0.88
CA PHE A 135 12.89 16.02 0.97
C PHE A 135 14.29 15.84 0.36
N PRO A 136 14.63 16.45 -0.79
CA PRO A 136 16.01 16.36 -1.32
C PRO A 136 17.05 17.03 -0.42
N GLN A 137 16.70 18.13 0.26
CA GLN A 137 17.61 18.79 1.20
C GLN A 137 17.85 17.91 2.43
N ILE A 138 16.78 17.35 2.98
CA ILE A 138 16.84 16.44 4.14
C ILE A 138 17.65 15.19 3.82
N GLU A 139 17.43 14.58 2.66
CA GLU A 139 18.21 13.42 2.21
C GLU A 139 19.71 13.74 2.09
N GLY A 140 20.06 14.97 1.71
CA GLY A 140 21.45 15.43 1.66
C GLY A 140 22.08 15.78 3.02
N MET A 141 21.27 16.08 4.04
CA MET A 141 21.71 16.48 5.38
C MET A 141 21.85 15.30 6.33
N LEU A 142 20.91 14.35 6.30
CA LEU A 142 20.84 13.25 7.26
C LEU A 142 21.77 12.10 6.90
N SER A 143 22.55 11.63 7.87
CA SER A 143 23.41 10.46 7.73
C SER A 143 22.61 9.15 7.76
N ALA A 144 23.25 8.04 7.38
CA ALA A 144 22.63 6.72 7.48
C ALA A 144 22.28 6.33 8.94
N GLU A 145 23.01 6.85 9.92
CA GLU A 145 22.74 6.62 11.35
C GLU A 145 21.51 7.42 11.80
N ASP A 146 21.38 8.68 11.37
CA ASP A 146 20.18 9.49 11.63
C ASP A 146 18.92 8.83 11.09
N TRP A 147 18.99 8.29 9.86
CA TRP A 147 17.86 7.56 9.27
C TRP A 147 17.51 6.28 10.03
N LEU A 148 18.50 5.61 10.65
CA LEU A 148 18.27 4.42 11.44
C LEU A 148 17.64 4.76 12.80
N GLU A 149 18.06 5.85 13.43
CA GLU A 149 17.45 6.38 14.67
C GLU A 149 16.00 6.78 14.42
N LEU A 150 15.76 7.60 13.40
CA LEU A 150 14.40 8.03 13.03
C LEU A 150 13.47 6.84 12.74
N ALA A 151 13.97 5.79 12.07
CA ALA A 151 13.17 4.60 11.79
C ALA A 151 12.84 3.77 13.05
N GLN A 152 13.65 3.87 14.11
CA GLN A 152 13.35 3.26 15.41
C GLN A 152 12.34 4.09 16.21
N ASP A 153 12.42 5.41 16.09
CA ASP A 153 11.51 6.35 16.75
C ASP A 153 10.14 6.45 16.08
N ASP A 154 10.04 6.07 14.79
CA ASP A 154 8.77 5.94 14.09
C ASP A 154 7.93 4.77 14.64
N GLN A 155 7.25 5.03 15.74
CA GLN A 155 6.25 4.14 16.34
C GLN A 155 4.88 4.28 15.66
N LEU A 156 4.77 5.17 14.67
CA LEU A 156 3.55 5.34 13.90
C LEU A 156 3.47 4.15 12.96
N ARG A 157 2.73 3.12 13.40
CA ARG A 157 2.32 2.07 12.48
C ARG A 157 1.65 2.78 11.31
N PRO A 158 2.17 2.65 10.07
CA PRO A 158 1.39 3.00 8.91
C PRO A 158 0.05 2.31 9.11
N VAL A 159 -1.06 3.04 8.97
CA VAL A 159 -2.32 2.35 8.82
C VAL A 159 -2.08 1.37 7.68
N ALA A 160 -2.09 0.07 7.99
CA ALA A 160 -2.03 -0.98 7.00
C ALA A 160 -3.23 -0.75 6.08
N ASP A 161 -2.94 0.01 5.03
CA ASP A 161 -3.73 0.31 3.86
C ASP A 161 -5.22 0.63 4.13
N PRO A 162 -5.60 1.92 4.28
CA PRO A 162 -7.01 2.31 4.36
C PRO A 162 -7.81 1.99 3.09
N VAL A 163 -7.16 1.61 1.98
CA VAL A 163 -7.82 1.47 0.67
C VAL A 163 -7.81 0.03 0.16
N PHE A 164 -6.77 -0.75 0.43
CA PHE A 164 -6.64 -2.13 -0.04
C PHE A 164 -6.49 -3.18 1.07
N GLY A 165 -6.40 -2.78 2.33
CA GLY A 165 -6.34 -3.70 3.48
C GLY A 165 -7.72 -4.23 3.94
N GLN A 166 -7.72 -5.40 4.60
CA GLN A 166 -8.95 -6.04 5.13
C GLN A 166 -9.64 -5.26 6.27
N ARG A 167 -9.05 -4.16 6.77
CA ARG A 167 -9.56 -3.40 7.92
C ARG A 167 -9.69 -1.90 7.61
N VAL A 168 -10.54 -1.55 6.65
CA VAL A 168 -11.05 -0.18 6.55
C VAL A 168 -11.76 0.15 7.86
N GLN A 169 -11.42 1.28 8.51
CA GLN A 169 -12.15 1.75 9.69
C GLN A 169 -13.64 1.86 9.33
N ARG A 170 -14.54 1.40 10.22
CA ARG A 170 -15.99 1.27 9.93
C ARG A 170 -16.61 2.58 9.41
N GLU A 171 -16.05 3.70 9.83
CA GLU A 171 -16.43 5.08 9.53
C GLU A 171 -16.04 5.56 8.12
N PHE A 172 -15.06 4.97 7.43
CA PHE A 172 -14.62 5.40 6.08
C PHE A 172 -14.93 4.38 4.98
N ARG A 173 -15.88 3.47 5.23
CA ARG A 173 -16.15 2.34 4.34
C ARG A 173 -16.71 2.74 2.99
N ASN A 174 -17.50 3.83 2.92
CA ASN A 174 -18.11 4.25 1.66
C ASN A 174 -17.08 4.95 0.78
N MET A 175 -16.27 5.84 1.35
CA MET A 175 -15.11 6.42 0.72
C MET A 175 -14.17 5.34 0.20
N ALA A 176 -13.73 4.39 1.04
CA ALA A 176 -12.79 3.35 0.61
C ALA A 176 -13.34 2.50 -0.54
N ARG A 177 -14.64 2.18 -0.53
CA ARG A 177 -15.29 1.47 -1.64
C ARG A 177 -15.29 2.31 -2.92
N LYS A 178 -15.59 3.60 -2.82
CA LYS A 178 -15.62 4.52 -3.97
C LYS A 178 -14.23 4.71 -4.55
N LEU A 179 -13.22 4.87 -3.69
CA LEU A 179 -11.82 5.00 -4.08
C LEU A 179 -11.33 3.76 -4.84
N ARG A 180 -11.56 2.55 -4.30
CA ARG A 180 -11.26 1.29 -5.02
C ARG A 180 -11.95 1.21 -6.39
N SER A 181 -13.20 1.63 -6.49
CA SER A 181 -13.94 1.63 -7.76
C SER A 181 -13.37 2.63 -8.77
N ASN A 182 -12.90 3.79 -8.31
CA ASN A 182 -12.29 4.81 -9.16
C ASN A 182 -10.94 4.35 -9.69
N VAL A 183 -10.09 3.77 -8.83
CA VAL A 183 -8.80 3.19 -9.23
C VAL A 183 -9.02 2.13 -10.32
N ARG A 184 -9.98 1.20 -10.12
CA ARG A 184 -10.30 0.17 -11.12
C ARG A 184 -10.73 0.76 -12.47
N ARG A 185 -11.56 1.81 -12.46
CA ARG A 185 -12.03 2.48 -13.68
C ARG A 185 -10.92 3.26 -14.40
N GLY A 186 -9.93 3.79 -13.68
CA GLY A 186 -8.73 4.40 -14.26
C GLY A 186 -7.87 3.39 -15.01
N VAL A 187 -7.68 2.20 -14.43
CA VAL A 187 -6.96 1.07 -15.07
C VAL A 187 -7.70 0.58 -16.32
N GLU A 188 -9.03 0.40 -16.24
CA GLU A 188 -9.87 -0.04 -17.37
C GLU A 188 -9.88 0.97 -18.55
N ARG A 189 -9.58 2.26 -18.32
CA ARG A 189 -9.59 3.33 -19.35
C ARG A 189 -8.24 3.56 -20.06
N GLY A 190 -7.18 2.83 -19.70
CA GLY A 190 -5.93 2.83 -20.48
C GLY A 190 -5.03 4.05 -20.31
N THR A 191 -5.15 4.84 -19.24
CA THR A 191 -4.12 5.79 -18.78
C THR A 191 -2.94 5.03 -18.13
N LEU A 192 -2.33 4.12 -18.90
CA LEU A 192 -1.55 2.96 -18.44
C LEU A 192 -0.05 3.23 -18.18
N VAL A 193 0.52 4.36 -18.62
CA VAL A 193 1.99 4.53 -18.60
C VAL A 193 2.50 5.04 -17.24
N GLU A 194 1.67 5.71 -16.45
CA GLU A 194 2.09 6.29 -15.16
C GLU A 194 1.78 5.38 -13.95
N TRP A 195 0.86 4.42 -14.11
CA TRP A 195 0.39 3.54 -13.01
C TRP A 195 0.97 2.13 -13.02
N LEU A 196 1.50 1.63 -14.15
CA LEU A 196 2.21 0.33 -14.20
C LEU A 196 3.48 0.30 -13.35
N SER A 197 4.08 1.46 -13.09
CA SER A 197 5.20 1.63 -12.14
C SER A 197 4.74 1.51 -10.68
N VAL A 198 3.49 1.83 -10.38
CA VAL A 198 2.93 1.84 -9.03
C VAL A 198 2.48 0.43 -8.62
N GLU A 199 1.80 -0.32 -9.49
CA GLU A 199 1.34 -1.68 -9.18
C GLU A 199 2.51 -2.67 -9.00
N ALA A 200 3.49 -2.66 -9.90
CA ALA A 200 4.69 -3.50 -9.79
C ALA A 200 5.56 -3.14 -8.56
N PHE A 201 5.52 -1.89 -8.09
CA PHE A 201 6.24 -1.45 -6.92
C PHE A 201 5.47 -1.71 -5.61
N MET A 202 4.14 -1.64 -5.64
CA MET A 202 3.27 -1.95 -4.50
C MET A 202 3.24 -3.45 -4.18
N GLU A 203 3.24 -4.35 -5.17
CA GLU A 203 3.38 -5.79 -4.90
C GLU A 203 4.73 -6.12 -4.23
N SER A 204 5.80 -5.40 -4.57
CA SER A 204 7.11 -5.59 -3.93
C SER A 204 7.13 -5.12 -2.46
N LEU A 205 6.36 -4.09 -2.13
CA LEU A 205 6.25 -3.56 -0.77
C LEU A 205 5.33 -4.40 0.11
N ASP A 206 4.24 -4.92 -0.44
CA ASP A 206 3.31 -5.78 0.29
C ASP A 206 3.96 -7.14 0.60
N VAL A 207 4.71 -7.72 -0.35
CA VAL A 207 5.49 -8.94 -0.11
C VAL A 207 6.62 -8.69 0.89
N VAL A 208 7.29 -7.53 0.87
CA VAL A 208 8.35 -7.21 1.84
C VAL A 208 7.79 -6.87 3.22
N SER A 209 6.66 -6.19 3.32
CA SER A 209 5.98 -5.88 4.59
C SER A 209 5.37 -7.14 5.21
N GLN A 210 4.74 -8.00 4.40
CA GLN A 210 4.27 -9.31 4.86
C GLN A 210 5.45 -10.22 5.21
N ALA A 211 6.56 -10.19 4.46
CA ALA A 211 7.77 -10.91 4.82
C ALA A 211 8.42 -10.36 6.09
N TYR A 212 8.36 -9.05 6.35
CA TYR A 212 8.94 -8.42 7.53
C TYR A 212 8.07 -8.62 8.79
N GLU A 213 6.74 -8.46 8.68
CA GLU A 213 5.79 -8.74 9.76
C GLU A 213 5.70 -10.24 10.04
N SER A 214 5.69 -11.08 9.00
CA SER A 214 5.79 -12.53 9.15
C SER A 214 7.14 -12.91 9.75
N ALA A 215 8.27 -12.35 9.28
CA ALA A 215 9.57 -12.62 9.88
C ALA A 215 9.66 -12.13 11.32
N ARG A 216 9.05 -11.00 11.70
CA ARG A 216 9.09 -10.48 13.07
C ARG A 216 8.18 -11.26 14.03
N ASN A 217 6.97 -11.62 13.59
CA ASN A 217 6.05 -12.41 14.41
C ASN A 217 6.49 -13.88 14.49
N THR A 218 6.94 -14.46 13.37
CA THR A 218 7.52 -15.80 13.30
C THR A 218 8.85 -15.85 14.06
N ALA A 219 9.76 -14.88 13.93
CA ALA A 219 10.99 -14.88 14.72
C ALA A 219 10.74 -14.66 16.22
N GLY A 220 9.72 -13.90 16.61
CA GLY A 220 9.37 -13.69 18.02
C GLY A 220 8.82 -14.95 18.71
N GLU A 221 7.98 -15.72 18.01
CA GLU A 221 7.40 -16.97 18.54
C GLU A 221 8.35 -18.17 18.34
N HIS A 222 9.03 -18.26 17.19
CA HIS A 222 10.01 -19.32 16.93
C HIS A 222 11.34 -19.11 17.67
N ALA A 223 11.78 -17.90 18.03
CA ALA A 223 13.02 -17.76 18.81
C ALA A 223 12.84 -18.26 20.26
N ARG A 224 11.65 -18.15 20.83
CA ARG A 224 11.33 -18.70 22.15
C ARG A 224 11.13 -20.21 22.09
N LEU A 225 10.37 -20.70 21.10
CA LEU A 225 10.17 -22.14 20.89
C LEU A 225 11.46 -22.86 20.46
N ALA A 226 12.28 -22.27 19.59
CA ALA A 226 13.56 -22.86 19.16
C ALA A 226 14.67 -22.72 20.20
N TRP A 227 14.56 -21.80 21.17
CA TRP A 227 15.46 -21.78 22.32
C TRP A 227 15.14 -22.94 23.27
N ASP A 228 13.87 -23.14 23.59
CA ASP A 228 13.43 -24.22 24.48
C ASP A 228 13.55 -25.61 23.81
N GLU A 229 13.14 -25.76 22.55
CA GLU A 229 13.35 -26.99 21.76
C GLU A 229 14.81 -27.19 21.38
N GLY A 230 15.61 -26.14 21.18
CA GLY A 230 17.03 -26.25 20.83
C GLY A 230 17.88 -26.81 21.97
N VAL A 231 17.51 -26.50 23.22
CA VAL A 231 18.16 -27.07 24.41
C VAL A 231 17.81 -28.56 24.58
N GLU A 232 16.62 -28.99 24.16
CA GLU A 232 16.15 -30.37 24.24
C GLU A 232 16.63 -31.24 23.05
N LEU A 233 16.59 -30.70 21.83
CA LEU A 233 17.06 -31.36 20.59
C LEU A 233 18.57 -31.55 20.52
N VAL A 234 19.39 -30.62 21.05
CA VAL A 234 20.85 -30.81 21.12
C VAL A 234 21.22 -32.02 21.99
N ARG A 235 20.36 -32.37 22.95
CA ARG A 235 20.54 -33.53 23.82
C ARG A 235 20.18 -34.86 23.14
N GLU A 236 19.22 -34.85 22.20
CA GLU A 236 18.71 -36.06 21.53
C GLU A 236 19.30 -36.29 20.12
N SER A 237 19.60 -35.24 19.34
CA SER A 237 19.96 -35.36 17.91
C SER A 237 21.39 -35.85 17.65
N ALA A 238 22.27 -35.87 18.64
CA ALA A 238 23.63 -36.38 18.49
C ALA A 238 23.67 -37.89 18.15
N VAL A 239 22.56 -38.61 18.36
CA VAL A 239 22.53 -40.09 18.31
C VAL A 239 21.87 -40.66 17.05
N THR A 240 20.93 -39.98 16.39
CA THR A 240 20.03 -40.63 15.38
C THR A 240 19.96 -39.98 13.98
N ALA A 241 20.57 -38.81 13.77
CA ALA A 241 20.44 -38.02 12.53
C ALA A 241 20.88 -38.71 11.21
N PRO A 242 21.90 -39.59 11.14
CA PRO A 242 22.36 -40.14 9.85
C PRO A 242 21.36 -41.09 9.17
N TRP A 243 20.55 -41.82 9.94
CA TRP A 243 19.72 -42.92 9.41
C TRP A 243 18.40 -42.45 8.80
N HIS A 244 17.82 -41.37 9.32
CA HIS A 244 16.54 -40.84 8.81
C HIS A 244 16.69 -40.14 7.45
N LEU A 245 17.83 -39.50 7.20
CA LEU A 245 18.11 -38.82 5.93
C LEU A 245 18.24 -39.80 4.76
N ALA A 246 18.87 -40.96 5.00
CA ALA A 246 19.02 -42.01 4.00
C ALA A 246 17.68 -42.65 3.61
N ALA A 247 16.80 -42.89 4.59
CA ALA A 247 15.50 -43.52 4.35
C ALA A 247 14.53 -42.62 3.58
N ASN A 248 14.53 -41.31 3.85
CA ASN A 248 13.64 -40.36 3.16
C ASN A 248 14.02 -40.14 1.69
N ASN A 249 15.32 -40.05 1.39
CA ASN A 249 15.79 -39.88 0.01
C ASN A 249 15.48 -41.10 -0.87
N ALA A 250 15.57 -42.32 -0.33
CA ALA A 250 15.20 -43.53 -1.06
C ALA A 250 13.69 -43.56 -1.39
N ARG A 251 12.84 -43.09 -0.48
CA ARG A 251 11.38 -43.10 -0.63
C ARG A 251 10.87 -42.08 -1.65
N LEU A 252 11.52 -40.91 -1.72
CA LEU A 252 11.24 -39.87 -2.71
C LEU A 252 11.64 -40.30 -4.12
N GLY A 253 12.82 -40.95 -4.27
CA GLY A 253 13.27 -41.46 -5.57
C GLY A 253 12.33 -42.49 -6.20
N LEU A 254 11.76 -43.38 -5.39
CA LEU A 254 10.82 -44.40 -5.85
C LEU A 254 9.49 -43.83 -6.37
N ARG A 255 8.96 -42.77 -5.74
CA ARG A 255 7.70 -42.14 -6.22
C ARG A 255 7.87 -41.44 -7.57
N LEU A 256 8.98 -40.72 -7.74
CA LEU A 256 9.30 -40.04 -8.99
C LEU A 256 9.39 -41.00 -10.18
N ILE A 257 9.93 -42.20 -9.97
CA ILE A 257 10.02 -43.24 -11.02
C ILE A 257 8.62 -43.76 -11.40
N GLN A 258 7.71 -43.89 -10.43
CA GLN A 258 6.35 -44.37 -10.68
C GLN A 258 5.51 -43.35 -11.46
N GLU A 259 5.57 -42.06 -11.09
CA GLU A 259 4.84 -40.99 -11.77
C GLU A 259 5.29 -40.83 -13.22
N VAL A 260 6.60 -40.90 -13.50
CA VAL A 260 7.14 -40.83 -14.87
C VAL A 260 6.67 -42.02 -15.73
N ALA A 261 6.54 -43.21 -15.13
CA ALA A 261 6.08 -44.41 -15.81
C ALA A 261 4.56 -44.39 -16.12
N GLU A 262 3.76 -43.66 -15.34
CA GLU A 262 2.34 -43.45 -15.59
C GLU A 262 2.11 -42.42 -16.71
N ILE A 263 2.79 -41.27 -16.65
CA ILE A 263 2.70 -40.22 -17.67
C ILE A 263 3.11 -40.76 -19.06
N SER A 264 4.13 -41.61 -19.10
CA SER A 264 4.61 -42.23 -20.35
C SER A 264 3.58 -43.20 -20.95
N ARG A 265 2.79 -43.91 -20.12
CA ARG A 265 1.73 -44.83 -20.60
C ARG A 265 0.52 -44.07 -21.13
N ASP A 266 0.13 -43.00 -20.47
CA ASP A 266 -1.01 -42.17 -20.90
C ASP A 266 -0.72 -41.45 -22.21
N ALA A 267 0.48 -40.90 -22.37
CA ALA A 267 0.92 -40.27 -23.61
C ALA A 267 0.90 -41.24 -24.81
N LEU A 268 1.32 -42.50 -24.61
CA LEU A 268 1.26 -43.53 -25.65
C LEU A 268 -0.19 -43.92 -25.99
N GLY A 269 -1.07 -43.95 -24.98
CA GLY A 269 -2.50 -44.20 -25.16
C GLY A 269 -3.17 -43.14 -26.03
N ASP A 270 -2.92 -41.87 -25.74
CA ASP A 270 -3.50 -40.73 -26.46
C ASP A 270 -3.00 -40.66 -27.91
N ILE A 271 -1.71 -40.89 -28.16
CA ILE A 271 -1.15 -40.95 -29.52
C ILE A 271 -1.81 -42.06 -30.34
N SER A 272 -2.10 -43.21 -29.72
CA SER A 272 -2.80 -44.31 -30.39
C SER A 272 -4.24 -43.94 -30.77
N ARG A 273 -4.94 -43.17 -29.92
CA ARG A 273 -6.31 -42.71 -30.14
C ARG A 273 -6.38 -41.71 -31.30
N VAL A 274 -5.50 -40.70 -31.28
CA VAL A 274 -5.43 -39.68 -32.33
C VAL A 274 -5.11 -40.32 -33.70
N ASN A 275 -4.25 -41.32 -33.75
CA ASN A 275 -3.95 -42.03 -35.01
C ASN A 275 -5.12 -42.86 -35.54
N ARG A 276 -5.96 -43.45 -34.67
CA ARG A 276 -7.18 -44.17 -35.08
C ARG A 276 -8.22 -43.21 -35.65
N GLU A 277 -8.43 -42.08 -34.98
CA GLU A 277 -9.35 -41.03 -35.43
C GLU A 277 -8.92 -40.41 -36.76
N ARG A 278 -7.60 -40.16 -36.93
CA ARG A 278 -7.05 -39.66 -38.18
C ARG A 278 -7.25 -40.63 -39.35
N LYS A 279 -7.02 -41.94 -39.12
CA LYS A 279 -7.31 -42.98 -40.14
C LYS A 279 -8.80 -43.09 -40.47
N ALA A 280 -9.68 -42.92 -39.49
CA ALA A 280 -11.13 -42.96 -39.72
C ALA A 280 -11.61 -41.76 -40.55
N ARG A 281 -11.08 -40.55 -40.31
CA ARG A 281 -11.40 -39.36 -41.10
C ARG A 281 -10.93 -39.46 -42.55
N ILE A 282 -9.75 -40.04 -42.80
CA ILE A 282 -9.23 -40.23 -44.16
C ILE A 282 -10.13 -41.20 -44.95
N ARG A 283 -10.60 -42.30 -44.35
CA ARG A 283 -11.50 -43.24 -45.03
C ARG A 283 -12.84 -42.65 -45.43
N LEU A 284 -13.36 -41.67 -44.68
CA LEU A 284 -14.62 -40.99 -44.97
C LEU A 284 -14.51 -39.95 -46.11
N MET A 285 -13.30 -39.56 -46.51
CA MET A 285 -13.08 -38.59 -47.60
C MET A 285 -12.84 -39.26 -48.97
N ASP A 286 -12.60 -40.57 -48.99
CA ASP A 286 -12.36 -41.37 -50.21
C ASP A 286 -13.59 -42.22 -50.63
N SER A 287 -14.78 -41.95 -50.07
CA SER A 287 -16.06 -42.67 -50.35
C SER A 287 -17.07 -41.81 -51.10
#